data_AF-A0A6P6W2L1-F1
#
_entry.id   AF-A0A6P6W2L1-F1
#
_cell.length_a   1.000
_cell.length_b   1.000
_cell.length_c   1.000
_cell.angle_alpha   90.00
_cell.angle_beta   90.00
_cell.angle_gamma   90.00
#
_symmetry.space_group_name_H-M   'P 1'
#
loop_
_entity.id
_entity.type
_entity.pdbx_description
1 polymer ?
#
loop_
_entity_poly.entity_id
_entity_poly.type
_entity_poly.pdbx_seq_one_letter_code
_entity_poly.pdbx_strand_id
1 'polypeptide(L)'
;MTNNAHFQSINAGSVPKEIQETQTYIKFITKPECFLNCLESLPLAQNANHSGVEEECPEYFQWIHEDLKPWRATGISREMVERGRVLAHIRVVIVGGRVYVENYKRAFQTRDVVTVWGILQLLRFYPGKLPDLDLMFECGDKPVIQKQDFEGSEATIPPPMFHYCGDNQTYDIVFPDWSFWGWSEVNIKPWELLKKDLKESSDKIKWMDREPNAYWKGNTLLGPQRRGLVKCNVSKNKEWNTQIYDLDWRRERKEGFKTTDLASQCRHRYKIYVEGHAWSVSQKYILACDSMSLVIDPHYYDFYSRGLLPTVHYWPISENDMCGSINNAVKWGNKHAKQAQEIGKAGSRFVQEKLMMRHVYDYMFHVLYQYAKLLKYQPTVPKGAVEVCSETLICNSKGLRKKFRSYSMVTNPAESSPCTLQPHFDQQKIQDLLKRKEHLKKQIEPFEAGENIRR
;
A
#
# COMPACT_ATOMS: atom_id res chain seq x y z
N MET A 1 17.12 -31.38 42.86
CA MET A 1 15.96 -31.59 43.74
C MET A 1 15.25 -30.25 43.87
N THR A 2 14.37 -29.90 42.93
CA THR A 2 12.90 -30.09 43.01
C THR A 2 12.26 -29.43 44.23
N ASN A 3 11.58 -28.30 44.04
CA ASN A 3 10.13 -28.11 44.20
C ASN A 3 9.78 -26.61 44.10
N ASN A 4 9.10 -26.17 43.04
CA ASN A 4 7.65 -26.07 42.88
C ASN A 4 6.95 -25.15 43.89
N ALA A 5 6.54 -23.96 43.43
CA ALA A 5 5.37 -23.26 43.94
C ALA A 5 4.76 -22.34 42.85
N HIS A 6 3.64 -22.82 42.31
CA HIS A 6 2.54 -22.16 41.64
C HIS A 6 2.50 -20.62 41.61
N PHE A 7 2.48 -20.04 40.40
CA PHE A 7 1.80 -18.76 40.17
C PHE A 7 0.42 -19.03 39.58
N GLN A 8 -0.60 -18.70 40.38
CA GLN A 8 -2.00 -18.76 40.01
C GLN A 8 -2.33 -17.70 38.95
N SER A 9 -3.10 -18.14 37.96
CA SER A 9 -3.75 -17.36 36.92
C SER A 9 -4.66 -16.29 37.52
N ILE A 10 -4.40 -15.01 37.23
CA ILE A 10 -5.35 -13.93 37.45
C ILE A 10 -6.30 -13.88 36.24
N ASN A 11 -7.58 -14.07 36.54
CA ASN A 11 -8.70 -14.08 35.61
C ASN A 11 -8.70 -12.87 34.67
N ALA A 12 -8.56 -13.15 33.37
CA ALA A 12 -8.93 -12.24 32.31
C ALA A 12 -10.47 -12.06 32.35
N GLY A 13 -10.90 -10.88 32.76
CA GLY A 13 -12.30 -10.46 32.68
C GLY A 13 -12.85 -10.67 31.27
N SER A 14 -13.99 -11.35 31.22
CA SER A 14 -14.84 -11.66 30.08
C SER A 14 -14.78 -10.64 28.94
N VAL A 15 -14.10 -11.01 27.86
CA VAL A 15 -14.27 -10.43 26.52
C VAL A 15 -15.67 -10.79 26.02
N PRO A 16 -16.51 -9.84 25.58
CA PRO A 16 -17.82 -10.17 25.05
C PRO A 16 -17.72 -11.04 23.80
N LYS A 17 -18.48 -12.15 23.81
CA LYS A 17 -18.62 -13.14 22.74
C LYS A 17 -18.64 -12.50 21.35
N GLU A 18 -17.68 -12.94 20.53
CA GLU A 18 -17.64 -12.72 19.10
C GLU A 18 -19.00 -13.03 18.47
N ILE A 19 -19.49 -12.10 17.67
CA ILE A 19 -20.56 -12.36 16.73
C ILE A 19 -19.97 -13.34 15.71
N GLN A 20 -20.34 -14.63 15.83
CA GLN A 20 -20.34 -15.56 14.71
C GLN A 20 -21.22 -14.97 13.62
N GLU A 21 -20.68 -14.06 12.81
CA GLU A 21 -21.19 -13.89 11.46
C GLU A 21 -21.00 -15.25 10.80
N THR A 22 -22.10 -15.89 10.41
CA THR A 22 -22.11 -17.07 9.54
C THR A 22 -21.40 -16.70 8.23
N GLN A 23 -20.08 -16.86 8.21
CA GLN A 23 -19.19 -16.34 7.19
C GLN A 23 -18.92 -17.43 6.16
N THR A 24 -19.76 -17.45 5.12
CA THR A 24 -19.56 -18.26 3.93
C THR A 24 -18.21 -17.89 3.30
N TYR A 25 -17.34 -18.88 3.05
CA TYR A 25 -16.18 -18.71 2.18
C TYR A 25 -16.63 -18.00 0.90
N ILE A 26 -16.01 -16.88 0.54
CA ILE A 26 -16.09 -16.40 -0.85
C ILE A 26 -15.22 -17.38 -1.64
N LYS A 27 -15.76 -18.56 -1.98
CA LYS A 27 -15.11 -19.37 -3.01
C LYS A 27 -15.15 -18.54 -4.28
N PHE A 28 -14.04 -18.50 -5.00
CA PHE A 28 -13.91 -17.84 -6.30
C PHE A 28 -14.98 -18.33 -7.30
N ILE A 29 -15.69 -19.43 -7.00
CA ILE A 29 -16.88 -19.92 -7.69
C ILE A 29 -17.92 -20.36 -6.64
N THR A 30 -19.03 -19.63 -6.50
CA THR A 30 -20.15 -20.03 -5.61
C THR A 30 -21.55 -19.89 -6.20
N LYS A 31 -21.72 -19.26 -7.38
CA LYS A 31 -23.06 -19.04 -7.94
C LYS A 31 -23.31 -19.90 -9.17
N PRO A 32 -24.35 -20.77 -9.15
CA PRO A 32 -24.79 -21.54 -10.31
C PRO A 32 -25.21 -20.68 -11.50
N GLU A 33 -25.49 -19.38 -11.30
CA GLU A 33 -25.84 -18.44 -12.37
C GLU A 33 -24.62 -17.82 -13.07
N CYS A 34 -23.40 -18.08 -12.56
CA CYS A 34 -22.14 -17.50 -13.03
C CYS A 34 -21.20 -18.55 -13.62
N PHE A 35 -21.72 -19.53 -14.36
CA PHE A 35 -20.93 -20.45 -15.20
C PHE A 35 -20.38 -19.75 -16.46
N LEU A 36 -19.90 -18.52 -16.32
CA LEU A 36 -19.07 -17.91 -17.35
C LEU A 36 -17.73 -18.62 -17.29
N ASN A 37 -17.46 -19.49 -18.26
CA ASN A 37 -16.10 -19.94 -18.50
C ASN A 37 -15.25 -18.71 -18.85
N CYS A 38 -14.00 -18.72 -18.41
CA CYS A 38 -13.07 -17.68 -18.84
C CYS A 38 -12.96 -17.74 -20.37
N LEU A 39 -13.46 -16.68 -21.02
CA LEU A 39 -13.42 -16.55 -22.46
C LEU A 39 -11.96 -16.56 -22.93
N GLU A 40 -11.73 -17.02 -24.15
CA GLU A 40 -10.41 -17.05 -24.75
C GLU A 40 -9.72 -15.68 -24.71
N SER A 41 -8.39 -15.73 -24.66
CA SER A 41 -7.49 -14.60 -24.46
C SER A 41 -7.93 -13.34 -25.21
N LEU A 42 -7.90 -12.20 -24.51
CA LEU A 42 -8.11 -10.89 -25.13
C LEU A 42 -7.23 -10.74 -26.37
N PRO A 43 -7.71 -10.07 -27.43
CA PRO A 43 -6.93 -9.86 -28.63
C PRO A 43 -5.56 -9.27 -28.25
N LEU A 44 -4.49 -9.90 -28.74
CA LEU A 44 -3.17 -9.31 -28.64
C LEU A 44 -3.23 -7.92 -29.26
N ALA A 45 -2.61 -6.93 -28.60
CA ALA A 45 -2.45 -5.62 -29.21
C ALA A 45 -1.76 -5.81 -30.56
N GLN A 46 -2.41 -5.37 -31.64
CA GLN A 46 -1.76 -5.29 -32.95
C GLN A 46 -0.49 -4.46 -32.78
N ASN A 47 0.61 -4.89 -33.40
CA ASN A 47 1.92 -4.23 -33.34
C ASN A 47 1.75 -2.72 -33.48
N ALA A 48 1.75 -2.01 -32.36
CA ALA A 48 1.75 -0.56 -32.36
C ALA A 48 3.10 -0.15 -32.94
N ASN A 49 3.09 0.55 -34.08
CA ASN A 49 4.27 1.20 -34.61
C ASN A 49 4.81 2.14 -33.53
N HIS A 50 5.87 1.71 -32.84
CA HIS A 50 6.49 2.45 -31.75
C HIS A 50 7.25 3.66 -32.33
N SER A 51 6.60 4.82 -32.37
CA SER A 51 7.22 6.11 -32.69
C SER A 51 7.18 7.08 -31.50
N GLY A 52 7.24 6.57 -30.26
CA GLY A 52 7.24 7.36 -29.03
C GLY A 52 8.56 7.20 -28.27
N VAL A 53 9.00 8.28 -27.61
CA VAL A 53 10.16 8.28 -26.71
C VAL A 53 9.95 7.23 -25.61
N GLU A 54 10.94 6.34 -25.39
CA GLU A 54 10.91 5.39 -24.28
C GLU A 54 10.87 6.16 -22.95
N GLU A 55 9.75 6.01 -22.23
CA GLU A 55 9.55 6.64 -20.93
C GLU A 55 10.24 5.82 -19.84
N GLU A 56 11.14 6.44 -19.08
CA GLU A 56 11.79 5.81 -17.93
C GLU A 56 10.79 5.62 -16.78
N CYS A 57 10.86 4.47 -16.10
CA CYS A 57 10.04 4.26 -14.92
C CYS A 57 10.41 5.24 -13.79
N PRO A 58 9.45 5.60 -12.92
CA PRO A 58 9.74 6.34 -11.70
C PRO A 58 10.90 5.71 -10.89
N GLU A 59 11.80 6.53 -10.35
CA GLU A 59 13.03 6.07 -9.70
C GLU A 59 12.79 5.02 -8.60
N TYR A 60 11.66 5.10 -7.89
CA TYR A 60 11.33 4.13 -6.83
C TYR A 60 11.17 2.69 -7.34
N PHE A 61 11.02 2.45 -8.64
CA PHE A 61 10.99 1.11 -9.22
C PHE A 61 12.32 0.37 -9.05
N GLN A 62 13.44 1.08 -8.95
CA GLN A 62 14.76 0.46 -8.76
C GLN A 62 14.83 -0.35 -7.46
N TRP A 63 13.96 -0.07 -6.49
CA TRP A 63 13.85 -0.86 -5.27
C TRP A 63 13.35 -2.30 -5.50
N ILE A 64 12.71 -2.61 -6.63
CA ILE A 64 12.38 -3.99 -7.02
C ILE A 64 13.65 -4.86 -7.00
N HIS A 65 14.79 -4.30 -7.42
CA HIS A 65 16.05 -5.03 -7.44
C HIS A 65 16.54 -5.39 -6.04
N GLU A 66 16.32 -4.52 -5.05
CA GLU A 66 16.67 -4.80 -3.65
C GLU A 66 15.70 -5.79 -3.00
N ASP A 67 14.40 -5.67 -3.29
CA ASP A 67 13.39 -6.61 -2.78
C ASP A 67 13.64 -8.04 -3.30
N LEU A 68 14.11 -8.18 -4.55
CA LEU A 68 14.43 -9.48 -5.16
C LEU A 68 15.88 -9.94 -4.96
N LYS A 69 16.71 -9.12 -4.29
CA LYS A 69 18.14 -9.40 -4.07
C LYS A 69 18.42 -10.75 -3.39
N PRO A 70 17.63 -11.23 -2.40
CA PRO A 70 17.92 -12.51 -1.73
C PRO A 70 18.03 -13.70 -2.68
N TRP A 71 17.33 -13.67 -3.82
CA TRP A 71 17.29 -14.78 -4.78
C TRP A 71 18.09 -14.53 -6.05
N ARG A 72 18.79 -13.40 -6.17
CA ARG A 72 19.46 -13.00 -7.42
C ARG A 72 20.53 -14.01 -7.86
N ALA A 73 21.31 -14.53 -6.91
CA ALA A 73 22.41 -15.45 -7.20
C ALA A 73 21.94 -16.90 -7.40
N THR A 74 20.99 -17.36 -6.58
CA THR A 74 20.57 -18.77 -6.53
C THR A 74 19.36 -19.07 -7.39
N GLY A 75 18.56 -18.05 -7.71
CA GLY A 75 17.20 -18.23 -8.20
C GLY A 75 16.25 -18.77 -7.13
N ILE A 76 15.05 -19.09 -7.58
CA ILE A 76 13.91 -19.52 -6.78
C ILE A 76 13.52 -20.93 -7.22
N SER A 77 13.68 -21.91 -6.33
CA SER A 77 13.23 -23.29 -6.59
C SER A 77 11.75 -23.48 -6.25
N ARG A 78 11.14 -24.54 -6.78
CA ARG A 78 9.77 -24.92 -6.42
C ARG A 78 9.63 -25.14 -4.92
N GLU A 79 10.60 -25.81 -4.31
CA GLU A 79 10.62 -26.07 -2.86
C GLU A 79 10.60 -24.76 -2.05
N MET A 80 11.36 -23.73 -2.45
CA MET A 80 11.34 -22.42 -1.78
C MET A 80 9.96 -21.78 -1.82
N VAL A 81 9.27 -21.84 -2.97
CA VAL A 81 7.90 -21.34 -3.11
C VAL A 81 6.94 -22.12 -2.22
N GLU A 82 7.04 -23.46 -2.21
CA GLU A 82 6.18 -24.31 -1.37
C GLU A 82 6.38 -24.06 0.15
N ARG A 83 7.61 -23.73 0.60
CA ARG A 83 7.85 -23.34 2.01
C ARG A 83 7.04 -22.10 2.42
N GLY A 84 6.71 -21.22 1.48
CA GLY A 84 5.85 -20.05 1.75
C GLY A 84 4.39 -20.40 2.06
N ARG A 85 3.91 -21.61 1.71
CA ARG A 85 2.51 -22.03 1.87
C ARG A 85 1.98 -21.86 3.31
N VAL A 86 2.82 -22.12 4.31
CA VAL A 86 2.40 -22.04 5.73
C VAL A 86 2.10 -20.62 6.18
N LEU A 87 2.64 -19.60 5.52
CA LEU A 87 2.41 -18.19 5.83
C LEU A 87 1.36 -17.58 4.90
N ALA A 88 1.40 -17.91 3.61
CA ALA A 88 0.57 -17.32 2.57
C ALA A 88 -0.94 -17.46 2.83
N HIS A 89 -1.68 -16.47 2.33
CA HIS A 89 -3.13 -16.49 2.23
C HIS A 89 -3.59 -17.18 0.95
N ILE A 90 -2.95 -16.82 -0.17
CA ILE A 90 -3.25 -17.36 -1.50
C ILE A 90 -1.95 -17.69 -2.24
N ARG A 91 -2.04 -18.68 -3.14
CA ARG A 91 -1.06 -18.90 -4.21
C ARG A 91 -1.66 -18.42 -5.52
N VAL A 92 -0.91 -17.65 -6.29
CA VAL A 92 -1.30 -17.20 -7.62
C VAL A 92 -0.34 -17.78 -8.64
N VAL A 93 -0.87 -18.45 -9.64
CA VAL A 93 -0.10 -19.05 -10.74
C VAL A 93 -0.61 -18.48 -12.06
N ILE A 94 0.30 -17.98 -12.88
CA ILE A 94 0.01 -17.52 -14.24
C ILE A 94 0.65 -18.52 -15.19
N VAL A 95 -0.17 -19.16 -16.03
CA VAL A 95 0.29 -20.12 -17.06
C VAL A 95 -0.43 -19.84 -18.36
N GLY A 96 0.34 -19.54 -19.42
CA GLY A 96 -0.19 -19.21 -20.73
C GLY A 96 -1.12 -17.99 -20.71
N GLY A 97 -0.78 -16.97 -19.91
CA GLY A 97 -1.57 -15.75 -19.76
C GLY A 97 -2.88 -15.91 -18.98
N ARG A 98 -3.12 -17.08 -18.37
CA ARG A 98 -4.31 -17.37 -17.55
C ARG A 98 -3.94 -17.42 -16.07
N VAL A 99 -4.84 -16.95 -15.20
CA VAL A 99 -4.61 -16.85 -13.76
C VAL A 99 -5.32 -17.99 -13.04
N TYR A 100 -4.59 -18.66 -12.16
CA TYR A 100 -5.09 -19.72 -11.29
C TYR A 100 -4.78 -19.37 -9.83
N VAL A 101 -5.74 -19.61 -8.95
CA VAL A 101 -5.63 -19.25 -7.53
C VAL A 101 -5.93 -20.45 -6.66
N GLU A 102 -5.02 -20.76 -5.73
CA GLU A 102 -5.27 -21.70 -4.64
C GLU A 102 -5.40 -20.89 -3.33
N ASN A 103 -6.43 -21.19 -2.54
CA ASN A 103 -6.68 -20.50 -1.27
C ASN A 103 -6.17 -21.35 -0.12
N TYR A 104 -5.34 -20.77 0.75
CA TYR A 104 -4.81 -21.44 1.94
C TYR A 104 -5.47 -20.96 3.23
N LYS A 105 -5.61 -19.64 3.35
CA LYS A 105 -6.18 -18.99 4.53
C LYS A 105 -7.15 -17.91 4.10
N ARG A 106 -8.02 -17.55 5.02
CA ARG A 106 -8.97 -16.46 4.80
C ARG A 106 -8.30 -15.11 4.99
N ALA A 107 -8.28 -14.29 3.95
CA ALA A 107 -7.81 -12.92 4.05
C ALA A 107 -8.83 -12.02 4.77
N PHE A 108 -8.33 -10.91 5.33
CA PHE A 108 -9.20 -9.87 5.87
C PHE A 108 -10.08 -9.30 4.75
N GLN A 109 -11.40 -9.31 4.95
CA GLN A 109 -12.38 -8.81 3.97
C GLN A 109 -12.21 -9.44 2.57
N THR A 110 -11.92 -8.66 1.53
CA THR A 110 -11.78 -9.14 0.14
C THR A 110 -10.43 -8.76 -0.47
N ARG A 111 -9.40 -8.58 0.37
CA ARG A 111 -8.07 -8.14 -0.07
C ARG A 111 -7.47 -9.07 -1.11
N ASP A 112 -7.50 -10.37 -0.83
CA ASP A 112 -7.13 -11.46 -1.74
C ASP A 112 -7.82 -11.35 -3.11
N VAL A 113 -9.15 -11.21 -3.13
CA VAL A 113 -9.93 -11.15 -4.37
C VAL A 113 -9.61 -9.89 -5.18
N VAL A 114 -9.38 -8.76 -4.51
CA VAL A 114 -9.07 -7.49 -5.19
C VAL A 114 -7.61 -7.44 -5.65
N THR A 115 -6.68 -8.11 -4.95
CA THR A 115 -5.31 -8.33 -5.43
C THR A 115 -5.30 -9.17 -6.70
N VAL A 116 -6.05 -10.28 -6.72
CA VAL A 116 -6.24 -11.09 -7.94
C VAL A 116 -6.89 -10.28 -9.05
N TRP A 117 -7.88 -9.44 -8.74
CA TRP A 117 -8.49 -8.51 -9.69
C TRP A 117 -7.45 -7.58 -10.34
N GLY A 118 -6.53 -7.04 -9.54
CA GLY A 118 -5.44 -6.21 -10.04
C GLY A 118 -4.51 -6.93 -11.00
N ILE A 119 -4.10 -8.16 -10.66
CA ILE A 119 -3.28 -9.01 -11.54
C ILE A 119 -4.02 -9.29 -12.86
N LEU A 120 -5.33 -9.57 -12.80
CA LEU A 120 -6.14 -9.72 -14.00
C LEU A 120 -6.13 -8.45 -14.84
N GLN A 121 -6.27 -7.26 -14.23
CA GLN A 121 -6.23 -6.00 -14.96
C GLN A 121 -4.87 -5.73 -15.59
N LEU A 122 -3.77 -6.10 -14.92
CA LEU A 122 -2.43 -6.06 -15.49
C LEU A 122 -2.35 -6.90 -16.76
N LEU A 123 -2.86 -8.14 -16.75
CA LEU A 123 -2.84 -9.01 -17.93
C LEU A 123 -3.74 -8.50 -19.06
N ARG A 124 -4.81 -7.75 -18.75
CA ARG A 124 -5.59 -7.04 -19.78
C ARG A 124 -4.85 -5.83 -20.35
N PHE A 125 -4.05 -5.15 -19.51
CA PHE A 125 -3.29 -3.96 -19.90
C PHE A 125 -2.05 -4.33 -20.73
N TYR A 126 -1.36 -5.42 -20.39
CA TYR A 126 -0.21 -5.96 -21.12
C TYR A 126 -0.43 -7.41 -21.56
N PRO A 127 -1.36 -7.67 -22.50
CA PRO A 127 -1.71 -9.02 -22.92
C PRO A 127 -0.52 -9.74 -23.53
N GLY A 128 -0.26 -10.96 -23.05
CA GLY A 128 0.81 -11.83 -23.54
C GLY A 128 2.25 -11.40 -23.20
N LYS A 129 2.45 -10.31 -22.44
CA LYS A 129 3.81 -9.81 -22.12
C LYS A 129 4.41 -10.40 -20.84
N LEU A 130 3.57 -10.85 -19.90
CA LEU A 130 4.04 -11.40 -18.64
C LEU A 130 4.32 -12.91 -18.81
N PRO A 131 5.50 -13.41 -18.40
CA PRO A 131 5.82 -14.83 -18.45
C PRO A 131 4.99 -15.62 -17.43
N ASP A 132 5.03 -16.95 -17.58
CA ASP A 132 4.50 -17.86 -16.57
C ASP A 132 5.20 -17.61 -15.22
N LEU A 133 4.42 -17.60 -14.14
CA LEU A 133 4.95 -17.41 -12.79
C LEU A 133 4.12 -18.14 -11.73
N ASP A 134 4.73 -18.36 -10.57
CA ASP A 134 4.15 -19.06 -9.42
C ASP A 134 4.58 -18.32 -8.14
N LEU A 135 3.62 -17.67 -7.47
CA LEU A 135 3.88 -16.82 -6.31
C LEU A 135 2.98 -17.14 -5.13
N MET A 136 3.54 -16.89 -3.93
CA MET A 136 2.84 -16.89 -2.66
C MET A 136 2.51 -15.44 -2.27
N PHE A 137 1.30 -15.20 -1.78
CA PHE A 137 0.86 -13.87 -1.35
C PHE A 137 0.31 -13.90 0.07
N GLU A 138 0.81 -13.01 0.92
CA GLU A 138 0.33 -12.78 2.29
C GLU A 138 -0.52 -11.49 2.29
N CYS A 139 -1.81 -11.61 2.61
CA CYS A 139 -2.80 -10.53 2.49
C CYS A 139 -3.08 -9.77 3.81
N GLY A 140 -2.27 -10.01 4.84
CA GLY A 140 -2.33 -9.41 6.15
C GLY A 140 -1.82 -7.98 6.19
N ASP A 141 -1.64 -7.47 7.41
CA ASP A 141 -1.09 -6.13 7.63
C ASP A 141 0.43 -6.16 7.85
N LYS A 142 1.02 -7.23 8.41
CA LYS A 142 2.43 -7.22 8.81
C LYS A 142 3.26 -8.14 7.91
N PRO A 143 4.45 -7.69 7.44
CA PRO A 143 5.34 -8.54 6.67
C PRO A 143 5.79 -9.74 7.54
N VAL A 144 6.01 -10.89 6.89
CA VAL A 144 6.10 -12.18 7.59
C VAL A 144 7.43 -12.92 7.43
N ILE A 145 8.28 -12.50 6.50
CA ILE A 145 9.58 -13.15 6.26
C ILE A 145 10.67 -12.37 6.99
N GLN A 146 10.86 -12.69 8.28
CA GLN A 146 11.82 -12.00 9.14
C GLN A 146 13.26 -12.35 8.76
N LYS A 147 14.13 -11.34 8.60
CA LYS A 147 15.52 -11.54 8.18
C LYS A 147 16.31 -12.42 9.16
N GLN A 148 16.09 -12.20 10.46
CA GLN A 148 16.73 -12.95 11.53
C GLN A 148 16.52 -14.48 11.43
N ASP A 149 15.44 -14.94 10.79
CA ASP A 149 15.15 -16.37 10.63
C ASP A 149 16.01 -17.02 9.51
N PHE A 150 16.72 -16.21 8.73
CA PHE A 150 17.52 -16.61 7.57
C PHE A 150 18.94 -16.01 7.63
N GLU A 151 19.42 -15.71 8.83
CA GLU A 151 20.79 -15.27 9.11
C GLU A 151 21.56 -16.36 9.89
N GLY A 152 22.85 -16.53 9.61
CA GLY A 152 23.73 -17.50 10.30
C GLY A 152 24.26 -18.63 9.41
N SER A 153 25.10 -19.49 9.99
CA SER A 153 25.85 -20.54 9.26
C SER A 153 24.97 -21.68 8.71
N GLU A 154 23.78 -21.87 9.26
CA GLU A 154 22.80 -22.89 8.83
C GLU A 154 21.57 -22.26 8.15
N ALA A 155 21.64 -20.97 7.82
CA ALA A 155 20.51 -20.26 7.24
C ALA A 155 20.11 -20.80 5.87
N THR A 156 18.82 -21.07 5.70
CA THR A 156 18.25 -21.36 4.39
C THR A 156 17.93 -20.06 3.65
N ILE A 157 17.82 -20.13 2.32
CA ILE A 157 17.36 -18.98 1.54
C ILE A 157 15.88 -18.73 1.85
N PRO A 158 15.45 -17.47 2.11
CA PRO A 158 14.07 -17.17 2.48
C PRO A 158 13.09 -17.64 1.41
N PRO A 159 11.87 -18.10 1.77
CA PRO A 159 10.82 -18.32 0.78
C PRO A 159 10.35 -16.96 0.22
N PRO A 160 10.12 -16.82 -1.10
CA PRO A 160 9.58 -15.58 -1.63
C PRO A 160 8.13 -15.41 -1.19
N MET A 161 7.82 -14.23 -0.66
CA MET A 161 6.48 -13.87 -0.24
C MET A 161 6.14 -12.48 -0.75
N PHE A 162 5.06 -12.37 -1.54
CA PHE A 162 4.52 -11.06 -1.88
C PHE A 162 3.65 -10.54 -0.74
N HIS A 163 3.81 -9.27 -0.42
CA HIS A 163 3.07 -8.57 0.63
C HIS A 163 2.84 -7.11 0.23
N TYR A 164 1.94 -6.42 0.90
CA TYR A 164 1.59 -5.05 0.55
C TYR A 164 2.54 -3.98 1.11
N CYS A 165 3.39 -4.36 2.07
CA CYS A 165 4.46 -3.55 2.60
C CYS A 165 5.68 -4.39 2.99
N GLY A 166 6.81 -3.75 3.22
CA GLY A 166 7.99 -4.32 3.87
C GLY A 166 8.56 -3.37 4.91
N ASP A 167 9.59 -3.82 5.59
CA ASP A 167 10.41 -3.00 6.49
C ASP A 167 11.88 -3.43 6.41
N ASN A 168 12.76 -2.76 7.16
CA ASN A 168 14.19 -3.07 7.12
C ASN A 168 14.54 -4.46 7.71
N GLN A 169 13.61 -5.10 8.41
CA GLN A 169 13.79 -6.38 9.11
C GLN A 169 13.15 -7.56 8.36
N THR A 170 12.58 -7.33 7.18
CA THR A 170 11.85 -8.35 6.42
C THR A 170 12.33 -8.51 4.98
N TYR A 171 12.09 -9.67 4.38
CA TYR A 171 12.39 -10.01 2.98
C TYR A 171 11.13 -10.04 2.08
N ASP A 172 9.97 -9.64 2.59
CA ASP A 172 8.73 -9.60 1.82
C ASP A 172 8.87 -8.72 0.57
N ILE A 173 8.39 -9.23 -0.58
CA ILE A 173 8.40 -8.57 -1.88
C ILE A 173 7.19 -7.65 -1.95
N VAL A 174 7.43 -6.34 -2.05
CA VAL A 174 6.34 -5.36 -1.98
C VAL A 174 5.52 -5.33 -3.27
N PHE A 175 4.20 -5.33 -3.12
CA PHE A 175 3.23 -5.26 -4.20
C PHE A 175 2.19 -4.17 -3.94
N PRO A 176 1.62 -3.51 -4.97
CA PRO A 176 0.56 -2.53 -4.77
C PRO A 176 -0.64 -3.11 -4.00
N ASP A 177 -1.11 -2.35 -3.01
CA ASP A 177 -2.23 -2.78 -2.17
C ASP A 177 -3.56 -2.87 -2.95
N TRP A 178 -4.54 -3.60 -2.39
CA TRP A 178 -5.84 -3.81 -3.03
C TRP A 178 -6.61 -2.51 -3.30
N SER A 179 -6.36 -1.45 -2.53
CA SER A 179 -7.16 -0.23 -2.57
C SER A 179 -6.93 0.60 -3.84
N PHE A 180 -5.94 0.26 -4.67
CA PHE A 180 -5.78 0.84 -6.01
C PHE A 180 -6.97 0.55 -6.93
N TRP A 181 -7.60 -0.63 -6.80
CA TRP A 181 -8.82 -1.00 -7.53
C TRP A 181 -10.10 -0.75 -6.71
N GLY A 182 -9.97 -0.09 -5.56
CA GLY A 182 -11.06 0.31 -4.68
C GLY A 182 -11.25 -0.63 -3.49
N TRP A 183 -11.85 -0.08 -2.43
CA TRP A 183 -12.11 -0.79 -1.18
C TRP A 183 -13.58 -0.61 -0.79
N SER A 184 -14.40 -1.52 -1.30
CA SER A 184 -15.86 -1.43 -1.26
C SER A 184 -16.45 -1.47 0.15
N GLU A 185 -15.79 -2.18 1.07
CA GLU A 185 -16.17 -2.39 2.46
C GLU A 185 -16.17 -1.09 3.27
N VAL A 186 -15.40 -0.10 2.81
CA VAL A 186 -15.28 1.24 3.40
C VAL A 186 -15.58 2.35 2.40
N ASN A 187 -16.24 2.01 1.29
CA ASN A 187 -16.68 2.94 0.24
C ASN A 187 -15.56 3.84 -0.34
N ILE A 188 -14.34 3.33 -0.44
CA ILE A 188 -13.23 4.03 -1.09
C ILE A 188 -13.20 3.63 -2.56
N LYS A 189 -13.42 4.61 -3.45
CA LYS A 189 -13.45 4.42 -4.90
C LYS A 189 -12.09 3.91 -5.44
N PRO A 190 -12.08 3.26 -6.62
CA PRO A 190 -10.84 2.97 -7.33
C PRO A 190 -9.97 4.21 -7.53
N TRP A 191 -8.66 4.00 -7.54
CA TRP A 191 -7.68 5.07 -7.43
C TRP A 191 -7.80 6.11 -8.53
N GLU A 192 -8.01 5.70 -9.79
CA GLU A 192 -8.16 6.64 -10.92
C GLU A 192 -9.30 7.64 -10.69
N LEU A 193 -10.45 7.17 -10.17
CA LEU A 193 -11.60 8.02 -9.88
C LEU A 193 -11.37 8.88 -8.63
N LEU A 194 -10.85 8.27 -7.55
CA LEU A 194 -10.61 9.00 -6.30
C LEU A 194 -9.54 10.08 -6.46
N LYS A 195 -8.49 9.80 -7.23
CA LYS A 195 -7.42 10.77 -7.51
C LYS A 195 -7.98 12.03 -8.18
N LYS A 196 -8.93 11.87 -9.10
CA LYS A 196 -9.66 12.98 -9.73
C LYS A 196 -10.52 13.74 -8.72
N ASP A 197 -11.31 13.04 -7.90
CA ASP A 197 -12.13 13.67 -6.86
C ASP A 197 -11.29 14.49 -5.87
N LEU A 198 -10.12 13.95 -5.45
CA LEU A 198 -9.18 14.62 -4.55
C LEU A 198 -8.58 15.87 -5.19
N LYS A 199 -8.20 15.80 -6.48
CA LYS A 199 -7.68 16.94 -7.22
C LYS A 199 -8.73 18.04 -7.36
N GLU A 200 -9.93 17.69 -7.81
CA GLU A 200 -11.05 18.63 -7.95
C GLU A 200 -11.40 19.27 -6.61
N SER A 201 -11.42 18.50 -5.52
CA SER A 201 -11.69 19.04 -4.18
C SER A 201 -10.60 20.00 -3.69
N SER A 202 -9.34 19.69 -3.99
CA SER A 202 -8.20 20.54 -3.65
C SER A 202 -8.26 21.90 -4.33
N ASP A 203 -8.82 21.96 -5.54
CA ASP A 203 -8.94 23.20 -6.32
C ASP A 203 -10.15 24.08 -5.91
N LYS A 204 -11.08 23.56 -5.09
CA LYS A 204 -12.28 24.31 -4.65
C LYS A 204 -11.96 25.46 -3.70
N ILE A 205 -10.93 25.32 -2.86
CA ILE A 205 -10.55 26.29 -1.83
C ILE A 205 -9.08 26.64 -2.03
N LYS A 206 -8.78 27.92 -2.26
CA LYS A 206 -7.40 28.40 -2.34
C LYS A 206 -6.67 27.98 -1.08
N TRP A 207 -5.44 27.51 -1.21
CA TRP A 207 -4.69 26.95 -0.07
C TRP A 207 -4.61 27.91 1.13
N MET A 208 -4.52 29.22 0.88
CA MET A 208 -4.51 30.26 1.93
C MET A 208 -5.83 30.36 2.69
N ASP A 209 -6.95 29.93 2.12
CA ASP A 209 -8.28 29.99 2.74
C ASP A 209 -8.66 28.66 3.43
N ARG A 210 -7.79 27.64 3.35
CA ARG A 210 -7.96 26.35 4.02
C ARG A 210 -7.76 26.47 5.53
N GLU A 211 -8.36 25.54 6.27
CA GLU A 211 -8.27 25.50 7.72
C GLU A 211 -6.80 25.33 8.18
N PRO A 212 -6.30 26.20 9.08
CA PRO A 212 -4.88 26.28 9.42
C PRO A 212 -4.42 25.26 10.47
N ASN A 213 -5.20 24.20 10.70
CA ASN A 213 -4.92 23.16 11.69
C ASN A 213 -4.56 21.84 11.02
N ALA A 214 -3.80 20.98 11.71
CA ALA A 214 -3.53 19.63 11.26
C ALA A 214 -4.73 18.71 11.49
N TYR A 215 -5.13 18.01 10.45
CA TYR A 215 -6.32 17.16 10.48
C TYR A 215 -5.96 15.68 10.35
N TRP A 216 -6.63 14.86 11.16
CA TRP A 216 -6.66 13.41 11.01
C TRP A 216 -8.02 12.85 11.43
N LYS A 217 -8.55 11.91 10.65
CA LYS A 217 -9.71 11.10 11.04
C LYS A 217 -9.47 9.64 10.67
N GLY A 218 -9.57 8.75 11.64
CA GLY A 218 -9.30 7.33 11.44
C GLY A 218 -9.58 6.51 12.69
N ASN A 219 -9.54 5.18 12.55
CA ASN A 219 -9.75 4.29 13.69
C ASN A 219 -8.52 4.36 14.62
N THR A 220 -8.73 4.88 15.82
CA THR A 220 -7.68 5.18 16.80
C THR A 220 -7.15 3.95 17.53
N LEU A 221 -7.89 2.84 17.47
CA LEU A 221 -7.55 1.59 18.16
C LEU A 221 -6.54 0.74 17.37
N LEU A 222 -6.27 1.08 16.11
CA LEU A 222 -5.37 0.32 15.23
C LEU A 222 -3.92 0.79 15.39
N GLY A 223 -3.20 0.20 16.34
CA GLY A 223 -1.76 0.39 16.52
C GLY A 223 -1.36 1.39 17.63
N PRO A 224 -0.12 1.31 18.12
CA PRO A 224 0.36 2.17 19.21
C PRO A 224 0.45 3.64 18.80
N GLN A 225 0.94 3.95 17.59
CA GLN A 225 1.09 5.33 17.11
C GLN A 225 -0.26 6.08 17.07
N ARG A 226 -1.34 5.43 16.61
CA ARG A 226 -2.69 6.06 16.59
C ARG A 226 -3.23 6.36 17.98
N ARG A 227 -3.00 5.45 18.94
CA ARG A 227 -3.36 5.69 20.35
C ARG A 227 -2.55 6.84 20.96
N GLY A 228 -1.30 7.02 20.53
CA GLY A 228 -0.48 8.19 20.83
C GLY A 228 -1.07 9.47 20.24
N LEU A 229 -1.41 9.46 18.94
CA LEU A 229 -1.92 10.62 18.21
C LEU A 229 -3.18 11.25 18.81
N VAL A 230 -4.10 10.43 19.35
CA VAL A 230 -5.32 10.96 20.01
C VAL A 230 -5.00 11.89 21.18
N LYS A 231 -3.87 11.66 21.87
CA LYS A 231 -3.42 12.50 23.00
C LYS A 231 -2.95 13.88 22.54
N CYS A 232 -2.75 14.07 21.23
CA CYS A 232 -2.36 15.34 20.65
C CYS A 232 -3.54 16.26 20.33
N ASN A 233 -4.78 15.92 20.72
CA ASN A 233 -5.93 16.81 20.59
C ASN A 233 -6.04 17.78 21.80
N VAL A 234 -6.81 18.86 21.69
CA VAL A 234 -6.94 19.92 22.71
C VAL A 234 -7.19 19.33 24.10
N SER A 235 -6.36 19.74 25.06
CA SER A 235 -6.48 19.38 26.48
C SER A 235 -6.65 20.64 27.32
N LYS A 236 -7.16 20.51 28.56
CA LYS A 236 -7.47 21.65 29.45
C LYS A 236 -6.33 22.68 29.61
N ASN A 237 -5.07 22.25 29.42
CA ASN A 237 -3.88 23.07 29.65
C ASN A 237 -3.02 23.27 28.39
N LYS A 238 -3.43 22.74 27.22
CA LYS A 238 -2.62 22.79 26.00
C LYS A 238 -3.47 22.72 24.74
N GLU A 239 -3.48 23.81 23.99
CA GLU A 239 -4.02 23.86 22.64
C GLU A 239 -2.96 23.35 21.66
N TRP A 240 -3.27 22.20 21.08
CA TRP A 240 -2.54 21.67 19.95
C TRP A 240 -3.25 22.14 18.68
N ASN A 241 -2.52 22.64 17.68
CA ASN A 241 -3.11 23.08 16.41
C ASN A 241 -3.55 21.88 15.54
N THR A 242 -4.33 20.97 16.13
CA THR A 242 -4.72 19.66 15.60
C THR A 242 -6.22 19.44 15.74
N GLN A 243 -6.75 18.60 14.86
CA GLN A 243 -8.12 18.12 14.85
C GLN A 243 -8.07 16.62 14.59
N ILE A 244 -8.04 15.84 15.67
CA ILE A 244 -7.91 14.38 15.63
C ILE A 244 -9.25 13.75 16.00
N TYR A 245 -9.86 13.03 15.05
CA TYR A 245 -11.17 12.41 15.23
C TYR A 245 -11.10 10.90 15.14
N ASP A 246 -11.70 10.21 16.11
CA ASP A 246 -11.90 8.77 16.02
C ASP A 246 -12.94 8.41 14.95
N LEU A 247 -12.76 7.24 14.35
CA LEU A 247 -13.60 6.71 13.31
C LEU A 247 -14.01 5.28 13.67
N ASP A 248 -15.27 5.13 14.10
CA ASP A 248 -15.90 3.84 14.31
C ASP A 248 -16.45 3.30 12.98
N TRP A 249 -15.82 2.26 12.44
CA TRP A 249 -16.26 1.61 11.20
C TRP A 249 -17.68 1.05 11.25
N ARG A 250 -18.19 0.61 12.41
CA ARG A 250 -19.56 0.10 12.54
C ARG A 250 -20.55 1.24 12.38
N ARG A 251 -20.27 2.40 12.98
CA ARG A 251 -21.10 3.60 12.84
C ARG A 251 -21.06 4.15 11.42
N GLU A 252 -19.86 4.34 10.87
CA GLU A 252 -19.68 4.87 9.52
C GLU A 252 -20.35 3.98 8.46
N ARG A 253 -20.32 2.65 8.63
CA ARG A 253 -21.05 1.73 7.76
C ARG A 253 -22.56 1.97 7.78
N LYS A 254 -23.15 2.25 8.94
CA LYS A 254 -24.59 2.57 9.06
C LYS A 254 -24.94 3.92 8.41
N GLU A 255 -24.03 4.88 8.50
CA GLU A 255 -24.20 6.22 7.93
C GLU A 255 -23.77 6.32 6.46
N GLY A 256 -23.26 5.22 5.87
CA GLY A 256 -22.82 5.16 4.48
C GLY A 256 -21.52 5.92 4.20
N PHE A 257 -20.65 6.08 5.21
CA PHE A 257 -19.35 6.76 5.15
C PHE A 257 -19.43 8.25 4.76
N LYS A 258 -20.61 8.88 4.90
CA LYS A 258 -20.84 10.29 4.53
C LYS A 258 -19.97 11.26 5.32
N THR A 259 -19.58 10.90 6.53
CA THR A 259 -18.75 11.71 7.43
C THR A 259 -17.25 11.44 7.29
N THR A 260 -16.85 10.55 6.38
CA THR A 260 -15.43 10.17 6.14
C THR A 260 -15.02 10.31 4.68
N ASP A 261 -15.77 11.06 3.88
CA ASP A 261 -15.40 11.33 2.50
C ASP A 261 -13.99 11.95 2.42
N LEU A 262 -13.09 11.27 1.70
CA LEU A 262 -11.67 11.64 1.67
C LEU A 262 -11.44 12.98 0.96
N ALA A 263 -12.24 13.29 -0.07
CA ALA A 263 -12.13 14.52 -0.84
C ALA A 263 -12.53 15.75 -0.03
N SER A 264 -13.58 15.66 0.78
CA SER A 264 -14.01 16.73 1.67
C SER A 264 -12.93 17.17 2.68
N GLN A 265 -11.97 16.29 2.98
CA GLN A 265 -10.87 16.55 3.92
C GLN A 265 -9.73 17.36 3.30
N CYS A 266 -9.72 17.62 1.99
CA CYS A 266 -8.67 18.45 1.36
C CYS A 266 -8.80 19.95 1.69
N ARG A 267 -9.80 20.35 2.49
CA ARG A 267 -10.01 21.72 3.02
C ARG A 267 -9.03 22.14 4.13
N HIS A 268 -8.19 21.23 4.62
CA HIS A 268 -7.20 21.52 5.67
C HIS A 268 -5.81 21.79 5.07
N ARG A 269 -5.05 22.73 5.63
CA ARG A 269 -3.67 23.02 5.17
C ARG A 269 -2.71 21.86 5.44
N TYR A 270 -2.94 21.13 6.53
CA TYR A 270 -2.07 20.05 6.99
C TYR A 270 -2.87 18.77 7.21
N LYS A 271 -2.37 17.65 6.70
CA LYS A 271 -2.99 16.32 6.89
C LYS A 271 -1.96 15.36 7.48
N ILE A 272 -2.35 14.63 8.52
CA ILE A 272 -1.42 13.73 9.22
C ILE A 272 -1.51 12.34 8.60
N TYR A 273 -0.35 11.73 8.36
CA TYR A 273 -0.20 10.30 8.10
C TYR A 273 0.36 9.62 9.35
N VAL A 274 -0.26 8.51 9.72
CA VAL A 274 0.13 7.66 10.84
C VAL A 274 -0.17 6.20 10.49
N GLU A 275 0.74 5.32 10.85
CA GLU A 275 0.60 3.88 10.62
C GLU A 275 -0.54 3.28 11.46
N GLY A 276 -1.00 2.11 11.04
CA GLY A 276 -2.02 1.33 11.74
C GLY A 276 -1.38 0.16 12.48
N HIS A 277 -1.83 -1.06 12.17
CA HIS A 277 -1.09 -2.27 12.55
C HIS A 277 0.27 -2.37 11.84
N ALA A 278 0.37 -1.79 10.65
CA ALA A 278 1.59 -1.59 9.85
C ALA A 278 1.38 -0.38 8.92
N TRP A 279 1.84 -0.41 7.67
CA TRP A 279 1.59 0.65 6.69
C TRP A 279 0.09 1.01 6.59
N SER A 280 -0.23 2.26 6.26
CA SER A 280 -1.61 2.68 6.03
C SER A 280 -1.85 3.11 4.59
N VAL A 281 -2.90 2.56 3.99
CA VAL A 281 -3.34 2.90 2.63
C VAL A 281 -3.67 4.39 2.43
N SER A 282 -3.84 5.15 3.52
CA SER A 282 -4.23 6.56 3.50
C SER A 282 -3.13 7.51 3.01
N GLN A 283 -1.86 7.09 2.95
CA GLN A 283 -0.75 7.97 2.60
C GLN A 283 -0.94 8.63 1.23
N LYS A 284 -1.23 7.83 0.19
CA LYS A 284 -1.52 8.35 -1.17
C LYS A 284 -2.71 9.31 -1.23
N TYR A 285 -3.75 9.08 -0.42
CA TYR A 285 -4.92 9.97 -0.37
C TYR A 285 -4.60 11.30 0.33
N ILE A 286 -3.74 11.26 1.35
CA ILE A 286 -3.27 12.44 2.08
C ILE A 286 -2.37 13.30 1.18
N LEU A 287 -1.40 12.68 0.51
CA LEU A 287 -0.48 13.36 -0.41
C LEU A 287 -1.22 14.05 -1.57
N ALA A 288 -2.31 13.46 -2.08
CA ALA A 288 -3.06 14.01 -3.21
C ALA A 288 -3.90 15.27 -2.92
N CYS A 289 -4.00 15.73 -1.66
CA CYS A 289 -4.87 16.87 -1.29
C CYS A 289 -4.23 18.27 -1.48
N ASP A 290 -3.01 18.39 -2.00
CA ASP A 290 -2.19 19.64 -1.96
C ASP A 290 -1.99 20.20 -0.52
N SER A 291 -2.36 19.44 0.51
CA SER A 291 -2.09 19.74 1.91
C SER A 291 -0.64 19.36 2.21
N MET A 292 0.05 20.12 3.06
CA MET A 292 1.35 19.69 3.57
C MET A 292 1.12 18.45 4.44
N SER A 293 1.60 17.31 3.95
CA SER A 293 1.44 16.02 4.62
C SER A 293 2.40 15.92 5.78
N LEU A 294 1.90 15.75 7.00
CA LEU A 294 2.68 15.54 8.21
C LEU A 294 2.83 14.03 8.43
N VAL A 295 3.99 13.47 8.15
CA VAL A 295 4.23 12.01 8.17
C VAL A 295 4.95 11.66 9.46
N ILE A 296 4.23 11.03 10.38
CA ILE A 296 4.84 10.39 11.56
C ILE A 296 5.79 9.31 11.06
N ASP A 297 7.02 9.32 11.56
CA ASP A 297 8.10 8.46 11.10
C ASP A 297 7.61 7.02 10.84
N PRO A 298 7.60 6.58 9.57
CA PRO A 298 7.03 5.28 9.21
C PRO A 298 8.02 4.16 9.50
N HIS A 299 7.54 3.07 10.06
CA HIS A 299 8.31 1.82 10.21
C HIS A 299 8.25 0.95 8.96
N TYR A 300 7.18 1.10 8.18
CA TYR A 300 6.91 0.29 7.00
C TYR A 300 7.00 1.13 5.72
N TYR A 301 7.35 0.48 4.62
CA TYR A 301 7.27 1.05 3.29
C TYR A 301 6.34 0.26 2.38
N ASP A 302 5.61 0.97 1.53
CA ASP A 302 4.91 0.39 0.39
C ASP A 302 5.76 0.57 -0.89
N PHE A 303 5.21 0.22 -2.04
CA PHE A 303 5.98 0.16 -3.28
C PHE A 303 6.48 1.53 -3.79
N TYR A 304 5.83 2.64 -3.40
CA TYR A 304 6.21 3.99 -3.86
C TYR A 304 6.79 4.85 -2.73
N SER A 305 6.51 4.55 -1.46
CA SER A 305 6.88 5.43 -0.34
C SER A 305 8.40 5.60 -0.19
N ARG A 306 9.20 4.63 -0.66
CA ARG A 306 10.67 4.76 -0.73
C ARG A 306 11.13 5.82 -1.73
N GLY A 307 10.28 6.29 -2.65
CA GLY A 307 10.52 7.44 -3.52
C GLY A 307 10.20 8.80 -2.88
N LEU A 308 9.56 8.82 -1.70
CA LEU A 308 9.23 10.08 -1.01
C LEU A 308 10.46 10.64 -0.29
N LEU A 309 10.56 11.97 -0.29
CA LEU A 309 11.66 12.71 0.31
C LEU A 309 11.08 13.64 1.39
N PRO A 310 11.63 13.61 2.63
CA PRO A 310 11.24 14.54 3.67
C PRO A 310 11.59 15.96 3.24
N THR A 311 10.81 16.94 3.73
CA THR A 311 10.84 18.38 3.41
C THR A 311 10.68 18.76 1.94
N VAL A 312 10.59 17.78 1.04
CA VAL A 312 10.24 17.96 -0.38
C VAL A 312 8.80 17.52 -0.63
N HIS A 313 8.47 16.26 -0.35
CA HIS A 313 7.14 15.69 -0.61
C HIS A 313 6.23 15.72 0.62
N TYR A 314 6.81 15.78 1.82
CA TYR A 314 6.08 15.76 3.09
C TYR A 314 6.92 16.39 4.21
N TRP A 315 6.30 16.71 5.33
CA TRP A 315 6.97 17.15 6.55
C TRP A 315 7.13 15.98 7.53
N PRO A 316 8.36 15.58 7.92
CA PRO A 316 8.57 14.48 8.86
C PRO A 316 8.14 14.89 10.28
N ILE A 317 7.57 13.95 11.01
CA ILE A 317 7.13 14.13 12.41
C ILE A 317 7.78 13.06 13.27
N SER A 318 8.46 13.50 14.33
CA SER A 318 9.10 12.62 15.30
C SER A 318 8.05 11.79 16.05
N GLU A 319 8.26 10.48 16.19
CA GLU A 319 7.41 9.64 17.05
C GLU A 319 7.64 9.93 18.54
N ASN A 320 8.87 10.33 18.93
CA ASN A 320 9.26 10.54 20.32
C ASN A 320 8.58 11.78 20.96
N ASP A 321 8.46 12.87 20.21
CA ASP A 321 7.69 14.06 20.61
C ASP A 321 6.61 14.38 19.56
N MET A 322 5.72 13.40 19.33
CA MET A 322 4.69 13.48 18.28
C MET A 322 3.84 14.75 18.37
N CYS A 323 3.29 15.07 19.54
CA CYS A 323 2.41 16.22 19.67
C CYS A 323 3.16 17.55 19.53
N GLY A 324 4.37 17.65 20.12
CA GLY A 324 5.24 18.82 19.99
C GLY A 324 5.66 19.06 18.55
N SER A 325 6.15 18.02 17.87
CA SER A 325 6.56 18.04 16.46
C SER A 325 5.42 18.46 15.54
N ILE A 326 4.20 17.88 15.68
CA ILE A 326 3.03 18.30 14.89
C ILE A 326 2.71 19.77 15.13
N ASN A 327 2.69 20.22 16.38
CA ASN A 327 2.36 21.60 16.72
C ASN A 327 3.38 22.59 16.16
N ASN A 328 4.66 22.25 16.23
CA ASN A 328 5.75 23.05 15.69
C ASN A 328 5.67 23.12 14.17
N ALA A 329 5.38 21.99 13.49
CA ALA A 329 5.17 21.93 12.05
C ALA A 329 4.00 22.83 11.60
N VAL A 330 2.87 22.81 12.33
CA VAL A 330 1.71 23.67 12.02
C VAL A 330 2.02 25.15 12.25
N LYS A 331 2.67 25.50 13.37
CA LYS A 331 3.10 26.88 13.65
C LYS A 331 4.07 27.39 12.58
N TRP A 332 5.07 26.59 12.23
CA TRP A 332 6.02 26.92 11.17
C TRP A 332 5.31 27.09 9.83
N GLY A 333 4.44 26.15 9.46
CA GLY A 333 3.75 26.16 8.19
C GLY A 333 2.80 27.34 8.04
N ASN A 334 2.16 27.79 9.12
CA ASN A 334 1.28 28.95 9.10
C ASN A 334 2.08 30.26 8.97
N LYS A 335 3.28 30.32 9.57
CA LYS A 335 4.23 31.44 9.42
C LYS A 335 4.89 31.45 8.03
N HIS A 336 5.12 30.29 7.44
CA HIS A 336 5.80 30.06 6.16
C HIS A 336 4.86 29.46 5.13
N ALA A 337 3.67 30.05 5.00
CA ALA A 337 2.56 29.52 4.21
C ALA A 337 2.93 29.15 2.77
N LYS A 338 3.74 29.96 2.09
CA LYS A 338 4.18 29.67 0.71
C LYS A 338 5.02 28.40 0.65
N GLN A 339 6.01 28.25 1.54
CA GLN A 339 6.85 27.06 1.58
C GLN A 339 6.06 25.81 1.98
N ALA A 340 5.15 25.92 2.95
CA ALA A 340 4.26 24.81 3.32
C ALA A 340 3.37 24.38 2.14
N GLN A 341 2.84 25.33 1.36
CA GLN A 341 2.09 25.03 0.15
C GLN A 341 2.96 24.35 -0.92
N GLU A 342 4.21 24.76 -1.09
CA GLU A 342 5.15 24.14 -2.04
C GLU A 342 5.42 22.67 -1.70
N ILE A 343 5.61 22.34 -0.42
CA ILE A 343 5.76 20.95 0.05
C ILE A 343 4.49 20.15 -0.26
N GLY A 344 3.32 20.69 0.08
CA GLY A 344 2.04 20.03 -0.21
C GLY A 344 1.82 19.78 -1.71
N LYS A 345 2.12 20.78 -2.55
CA LYS A 345 2.05 20.66 -4.02
C LYS A 345 3.05 19.65 -4.57
N ALA A 346 4.27 19.57 -4.02
CA ALA A 346 5.27 18.61 -4.46
C ALA A 346 4.85 17.17 -4.13
N GLY A 347 4.30 16.91 -2.93
CA GLY A 347 3.74 15.61 -2.57
C GLY A 347 2.56 15.21 -3.46
N SER A 348 1.65 16.14 -3.72
CA SER A 348 0.52 15.92 -4.63
C SER A 348 0.97 15.68 -6.07
N ARG A 349 1.94 16.46 -6.58
CA ARG A 349 2.52 16.28 -7.91
C ARG A 349 3.14 14.89 -8.07
N PHE A 350 3.88 14.42 -7.07
CA PHE A 350 4.40 13.05 -7.05
C PHE A 350 3.28 12.03 -7.26
N VAL A 351 2.16 12.18 -6.54
CA VAL A 351 1.03 11.26 -6.67
C VAL A 351 0.31 11.38 -8.02
N GLN A 352 0.18 12.61 -8.56
CA GLN A 352 -0.49 12.84 -9.84
C GLN A 352 0.30 12.29 -11.03
N GLU A 353 1.63 12.46 -11.02
CA GLU A 353 2.52 12.14 -12.14
C GLU A 353 3.19 10.78 -12.00
N LYS A 354 3.62 10.41 -10.78
CA LYS A 354 4.41 9.20 -10.55
C LYS A 354 3.58 8.04 -10.00
N LEU A 355 2.36 8.28 -9.50
CA LEU A 355 1.48 7.24 -8.95
C LEU A 355 0.16 7.10 -9.72
N MET A 356 0.15 7.35 -11.02
CA MET A 356 -1.00 7.06 -11.91
C MET A 356 -1.18 5.56 -12.16
N MET A 357 -2.39 5.10 -12.50
CA MET A 357 -2.67 3.67 -12.69
C MET A 357 -1.75 2.99 -13.72
N ARG A 358 -1.29 3.71 -14.75
CA ARG A 358 -0.27 3.21 -15.68
C ARG A 358 1.02 2.80 -14.94
N HIS A 359 1.57 3.67 -14.10
CA HIS A 359 2.75 3.35 -13.28
C HIS A 359 2.48 2.28 -12.23
N VAL A 360 1.24 2.13 -11.75
CA VAL A 360 0.87 0.99 -10.88
C VAL A 360 1.00 -0.31 -11.67
N TYR A 361 0.45 -0.37 -12.90
CA TYR A 361 0.59 -1.55 -13.76
C TYR A 361 2.03 -1.78 -14.22
N ASP A 362 2.79 -0.73 -14.55
CA ASP A 362 4.22 -0.86 -14.87
C ASP A 362 5.00 -1.46 -13.70
N TYR A 363 4.74 -1.00 -12.46
CA TYR A 363 5.42 -1.54 -11.29
C TYR A 363 5.09 -3.01 -11.09
N MET A 364 3.79 -3.36 -11.18
CA MET A 364 3.34 -4.75 -11.09
C MET A 364 3.96 -5.62 -12.18
N PHE A 365 4.02 -5.12 -13.43
CA PHE A 365 4.68 -5.80 -14.53
C PHE A 365 6.13 -6.10 -14.17
N HIS A 366 6.90 -5.08 -13.77
CA HIS A 366 8.32 -5.23 -13.50
C HIS A 366 8.62 -6.14 -12.31
N VAL A 367 7.90 -6.00 -11.18
CA VAL A 367 8.14 -6.86 -10.03
C VAL A 367 7.83 -8.33 -10.33
N LEU A 368 6.74 -8.60 -11.06
CA LEU A 368 6.34 -9.95 -11.46
C LEU A 368 7.27 -10.53 -12.54
N TYR A 369 7.65 -9.72 -13.53
CA TYR A 369 8.55 -10.12 -14.62
C TYR A 369 9.96 -10.44 -14.10
N GLN A 370 10.53 -9.58 -13.25
CA GLN A 370 11.85 -9.84 -12.66
C GLN A 370 11.80 -11.03 -11.70
N TYR A 371 10.72 -11.20 -10.92
CA TYR A 371 10.50 -12.38 -10.09
C TYR A 371 10.45 -13.66 -10.93
N ALA A 372 9.68 -13.68 -12.02
CA ALA A 372 9.54 -14.85 -12.89
C ALA A 372 10.88 -15.29 -13.49
N LYS A 373 11.75 -14.35 -13.87
CA LYS A 373 13.11 -14.64 -14.36
C LYS A 373 14.00 -15.37 -13.34
N LEU A 374 13.68 -15.29 -12.06
CA LEU A 374 14.42 -15.96 -11.00
C LEU A 374 13.95 -17.40 -10.78
N LEU A 375 12.76 -17.78 -11.27
CA LEU A 375 12.24 -19.14 -11.16
C LEU A 375 13.15 -20.13 -11.89
N LYS A 376 13.54 -21.20 -11.20
CA LYS A 376 14.39 -22.29 -11.73
C LYS A 376 13.60 -23.54 -12.12
N TYR A 377 12.30 -23.38 -12.31
CA TYR A 377 11.38 -24.43 -12.71
C TYR A 377 10.27 -23.82 -13.56
N GLN A 378 9.66 -24.63 -14.42
CA GLN A 378 8.46 -24.22 -15.15
C GLN A 378 7.25 -24.24 -14.21
N PRO A 379 6.54 -23.10 -14.04
CA PRO A 379 5.27 -23.07 -13.33
C PRO A 379 4.26 -24.05 -13.92
N THR A 380 3.52 -24.73 -13.06
CA THR A 380 2.44 -25.65 -13.45
C THR A 380 1.25 -25.38 -12.55
N VAL A 381 0.04 -25.58 -13.08
CA VAL A 381 -1.20 -25.35 -12.31
C VAL A 381 -1.27 -26.36 -11.14
N PRO A 382 -1.27 -25.90 -9.88
CA PRO A 382 -1.33 -26.79 -8.72
C PRO A 382 -2.66 -27.52 -8.63
N LYS A 383 -2.64 -28.75 -8.08
CA LYS A 383 -3.85 -29.51 -7.79
C LYS A 383 -4.66 -28.78 -6.71
N GLY A 384 -5.81 -28.23 -7.09
CA GLY A 384 -6.69 -27.47 -6.18
C GLY A 384 -6.75 -25.96 -6.50
N ALA A 385 -5.89 -25.47 -7.40
CA ALA A 385 -6.03 -24.13 -7.94
C ALA A 385 -7.25 -24.04 -8.87
N VAL A 386 -7.95 -22.91 -8.84
CA VAL A 386 -9.09 -22.62 -9.72
C VAL A 386 -8.72 -21.52 -10.70
N GLU A 387 -9.11 -21.67 -11.96
CA GLU A 387 -8.97 -20.60 -12.95
C GLU A 387 -9.88 -19.42 -12.58
N VAL A 388 -9.37 -18.21 -12.71
CA VAL A 388 -10.09 -16.97 -12.42
C VAL A 388 -9.91 -15.96 -13.55
N CYS A 389 -10.97 -15.23 -13.87
CA CYS A 389 -10.95 -14.14 -14.86
C CYS A 389 -11.85 -12.97 -14.43
N SER A 390 -11.72 -11.84 -15.12
CA SER A 390 -12.42 -10.60 -14.75
C SER A 390 -13.95 -10.79 -14.75
N GLU A 391 -14.45 -11.52 -15.73
CA GLU A 391 -15.86 -11.79 -15.96
C GLU A 391 -16.46 -12.61 -14.80
N THR A 392 -15.76 -13.67 -14.36
CA THR A 392 -16.17 -14.48 -13.20
C THR A 392 -16.21 -13.65 -11.91
N LEU A 393 -15.19 -12.80 -11.68
CA LEU A 393 -15.14 -11.95 -10.49
C LEU A 393 -16.24 -10.88 -10.51
N ILE A 394 -16.56 -10.28 -11.66
CA ILE A 394 -17.69 -9.35 -11.78
C ILE A 394 -19.01 -10.08 -11.50
N CYS A 395 -19.25 -11.23 -12.15
CA CYS A 395 -20.49 -11.97 -12.02
C CYS A 395 -20.79 -12.37 -10.57
N ASN A 396 -19.76 -12.81 -9.83
CA ASN A 396 -19.90 -13.20 -8.44
C ASN A 396 -20.17 -12.03 -7.48
N SER A 397 -19.98 -10.78 -7.90
CA SER A 397 -20.20 -9.58 -7.08
C SER A 397 -21.57 -8.90 -7.25
N LYS A 398 -21.95 -8.16 -6.21
CA LYS A 398 -23.14 -7.28 -6.17
C LYS A 398 -22.76 -5.93 -5.55
N GLY A 399 -23.62 -4.93 -5.70
CA GLY A 399 -23.46 -3.62 -5.06
C GLY A 399 -22.15 -2.92 -5.39
N LEU A 400 -21.53 -2.29 -4.38
CA LEU A 400 -20.27 -1.53 -4.54
C LEU A 400 -19.12 -2.40 -5.05
N ARG A 401 -19.04 -3.68 -4.68
CA ARG A 401 -18.02 -4.61 -5.19
C ARG A 401 -18.07 -4.73 -6.71
N LYS A 402 -19.28 -4.93 -7.26
CA LYS A 402 -19.48 -5.00 -8.71
C LYS A 402 -19.17 -3.67 -9.38
N LYS A 403 -19.67 -2.57 -8.80
CA LYS A 403 -19.47 -1.20 -9.30
C LYS A 403 -17.99 -0.83 -9.39
N PHE A 404 -17.21 -1.08 -8.34
CA PHE A 404 -15.79 -0.74 -8.30
C PHE A 404 -14.95 -1.61 -9.24
N ARG A 405 -15.31 -2.89 -9.40
CA ARG A 405 -14.70 -3.74 -10.44
C ARG A 405 -14.98 -3.18 -11.83
N SER A 406 -16.23 -2.87 -12.17
CA SER A 406 -16.56 -2.25 -13.46
C SER A 406 -15.82 -0.92 -13.69
N TYR A 407 -15.69 -0.08 -12.67
CA TYR A 407 -14.97 1.19 -12.77
C TYR A 407 -13.45 1.08 -12.89
N SER A 408 -12.88 -0.03 -12.42
CA SER A 408 -11.44 -0.27 -12.46
C SER A 408 -11.05 -1.31 -13.51
N MET A 409 -11.99 -1.73 -14.35
CA MET A 409 -11.76 -2.71 -15.39
C MET A 409 -10.99 -2.08 -16.54
N VAL A 410 -9.88 -2.71 -16.93
CA VAL A 410 -9.11 -2.33 -18.11
C VAL A 410 -9.88 -2.81 -19.34
N THR A 411 -10.37 -1.85 -20.13
CA THR A 411 -11.17 -2.12 -21.34
C THR A 411 -10.31 -2.30 -22.58
N ASN A 412 -9.16 -1.61 -22.65
CA ASN A 412 -8.24 -1.64 -23.77
C ASN A 412 -6.82 -1.96 -23.30
N PRO A 413 -6.02 -2.72 -24.07
CA PRO A 413 -4.59 -2.87 -23.85
C PRO A 413 -3.86 -1.51 -23.87
N ALA A 414 -2.69 -1.47 -23.25
CA ALA A 414 -1.80 -0.32 -23.32
C ALA A 414 -1.35 -0.08 -24.77
N GLU A 415 -1.34 1.19 -25.19
CA GLU A 415 -0.84 1.61 -26.51
C GLU A 415 0.68 1.52 -26.62
N SER A 416 1.38 1.52 -25.48
CA SER A 416 2.83 1.45 -25.38
C SER A 416 3.30 0.24 -24.57
N SER A 417 4.59 -0.08 -24.70
CA SER A 417 5.23 -1.05 -23.82
C SER A 417 5.38 -0.50 -22.40
N PRO A 418 5.56 -1.36 -21.39
CA PRO A 418 5.87 -0.91 -20.04
C PRO A 418 7.06 0.06 -20.03
N CYS A 419 7.09 0.99 -19.09
CA CYS A 419 8.22 1.93 -18.95
C CYS A 419 9.55 1.18 -18.81
N THR A 420 10.66 1.84 -19.14
CA THR A 420 11.99 1.22 -19.04
C THR A 420 12.46 1.18 -17.58
N LEU A 421 12.57 -0.04 -17.02
CA LEU A 421 13.10 -0.25 -15.67
C LEU A 421 14.61 -0.01 -15.65
N GLN A 422 15.00 0.98 -14.87
CA GLN A 422 16.41 1.32 -14.65
C GLN A 422 17.15 0.20 -13.90
N PRO A 423 18.48 0.07 -14.08
CA PRO A 423 19.28 -0.91 -13.35
C PRO A 423 19.20 -0.69 -11.83
N HIS A 424 19.63 -1.69 -11.07
CA HIS A 424 19.72 -1.58 -9.62
C HIS A 424 20.57 -0.37 -9.21
N PHE A 425 20.21 0.27 -8.11
CA PHE A 425 21.09 1.23 -7.48
C PHE A 425 22.43 0.55 -7.19
N ASP A 426 23.55 1.19 -7.53
CA ASP A 426 24.80 0.79 -6.91
C ASP A 426 24.71 1.05 -5.39
N GLN A 427 25.54 0.34 -4.62
CA GLN A 427 25.47 0.42 -3.16
C GLN A 427 25.75 1.84 -2.66
N GLN A 428 26.56 2.62 -3.38
CA GLN A 428 26.87 4.01 -3.05
C GLN A 428 25.63 4.90 -3.19
N LYS A 429 24.86 4.76 -4.27
CA LYS A 429 23.65 5.52 -4.58
C LYS A 429 22.54 5.24 -3.58
N ILE A 430 22.39 3.99 -3.10
CA ILE A 430 21.49 3.69 -1.98
C ILE A 430 21.93 4.46 -0.73
N GLN A 431 23.21 4.39 -0.37
CA GLN A 431 23.73 5.09 0.81
C GLN A 431 23.58 6.61 0.69
N ASP A 432 23.80 7.18 -0.49
CA ASP A 432 23.65 8.62 -0.74
C ASP A 432 22.18 9.04 -0.67
N LEU A 433 21.25 8.23 -1.18
CA LEU A 433 19.82 8.47 -1.04
C LEU A 433 19.38 8.45 0.43
N LEU A 434 19.86 7.46 1.21
CA LEU A 434 19.57 7.35 2.63
C LEU A 434 20.16 8.53 3.42
N LYS A 435 21.43 8.88 3.19
CA LYS A 435 22.09 10.05 3.79
C LYS A 435 21.37 11.34 3.45
N ARG A 436 20.91 11.50 2.20
CA ARG A 436 20.11 12.66 1.77
C ARG A 436 18.80 12.74 2.54
N LYS A 437 18.07 11.62 2.71
CA LYS A 437 16.83 11.59 3.50
C LYS A 437 17.09 11.98 4.95
N GLU A 438 18.11 11.41 5.57
CA GLU A 438 18.50 11.75 6.94
C GLU A 438 18.90 13.22 7.08
N HIS A 439 19.68 13.75 6.15
CA HIS A 439 20.05 15.16 6.13
C HIS A 439 18.81 16.07 6.03
N LEU A 440 17.88 15.76 5.12
CA LEU A 440 16.63 16.51 4.96
C LEU A 440 15.73 16.44 6.20
N LYS A 441 15.71 15.31 6.94
CA LYS A 441 15.03 15.24 8.24
C LYS A 441 15.73 16.14 9.28
N LYS A 442 17.06 16.09 9.37
CA LYS A 442 17.81 16.90 10.35
C LYS A 442 17.67 18.41 10.16
N GLN A 443 17.38 18.87 8.95
CA GLN A 443 17.13 20.29 8.67
C GLN A 443 15.95 20.87 9.49
N ILE A 444 15.03 20.02 9.98
CA ILE A 444 13.90 20.50 10.79
C ILE A 444 14.17 20.53 12.31
N GLU A 445 15.24 19.89 12.80
CA GLU A 445 15.57 19.78 14.23
C GLU A 445 15.68 21.15 14.95
N PRO A 446 16.32 22.19 14.37
CA PRO A 446 16.41 23.49 15.05
C PRO A 446 15.04 24.16 15.25
N PHE A 447 14.08 23.91 14.36
CA PHE A 447 12.71 24.42 14.49
C PHE A 447 11.92 23.65 15.56
N GLU A 448 12.24 22.38 15.79
CA GLU A 448 11.67 21.58 16.86
C GLU A 448 12.25 21.95 18.23
N ALA A 449 13.53 22.33 18.29
CA ALA A 449 14.21 22.81 19.50
C ALA A 449 13.82 24.24 19.94
N GLY A 450 13.02 24.95 19.14
CA GLY A 450 12.60 26.33 19.44
C GLY A 450 13.68 27.39 19.19
N GLU A 451 14.75 27.04 18.48
CA GLU A 451 15.82 27.97 18.15
C GLU A 451 15.44 28.81 16.91
N ASN A 452 15.36 30.13 17.09
CA ASN A 452 15.33 31.07 15.97
C ASN A 452 16.71 31.03 15.28
N ILE A 453 16.85 30.26 14.19
CA ILE A 453 18.02 30.40 13.33
C ILE A 453 17.97 31.81 12.73
N ARG A 454 18.93 32.66 13.13
CA ARG A 454 19.18 33.96 12.51
C ARG A 454 19.61 33.73 11.07
N ARG A 455 19.02 34.54 10.18
CA ARG A 455 19.17 34.53 8.72
C ARG A 455 20.59 34.41 8.22
#